data_AF-A0A6B3CEL8-F1
#
_entry.id   AF-A0A6B3CEL8-F1
#
_cell.length_a   1.000
_cell.length_b   1.000
_cell.length_c   1.000
_cell.angle_alpha   90.00
_cell.angle_beta   90.00
_cell.angle_gamma   90.00
#
_symmetry.space_group_name_H-M   'P 1'
#
loop_
_entity.id
_entity.type
_entity.pdbx_description
1 polymer ?
#
loop_
_entity_poly.entity_id
_entity_poly.type
_entity_poly.pdbx_seq_one_letter_code
_entity_poly.pdbx_strand_id
1 'polypeptide(L)'
;PGMLHDLSRRHPDAPPGVMEALNATVMERLTADGAGWLHFGFTPFTGLDPSHELPGSSSMFSRFARLLAEHGDAVYPAASQLEYKQKWAPHAVLPEYIAFRGRPRPGAVWQLLRATNAV
;
A
#
# COMPACT_ATOMS: atom_id res chain seq x y z
N PRO A 1 -10.53 -12.97 -13.24
CA PRO A 1 -11.30 -11.94 -12.50
C PRO A 1 -10.76 -11.79 -11.07
N GLY A 2 -10.71 -10.56 -10.54
CA GLY A 2 -10.19 -10.28 -9.21
C GLY A 2 -10.99 -9.17 -8.52
N MET A 3 -10.90 -9.13 -7.19
CA MET A 3 -11.59 -8.17 -6.33
C MET A 3 -10.59 -7.26 -5.63
N LEU A 4 -10.99 -6.03 -5.31
CA LEU A 4 -10.16 -5.07 -4.58
C LEU A 4 -10.74 -4.85 -3.17
N HIS A 5 -9.89 -5.04 -2.17
CA HIS A 5 -10.15 -4.62 -0.81
C HIS A 5 -9.82 -3.13 -0.68
N ASP A 6 -10.87 -2.30 -0.74
CA ASP A 6 -10.73 -0.85 -0.64
C ASP A 6 -10.98 -0.36 0.80
N LEU A 7 -12.25 -0.23 1.19
CA LEU A 7 -12.60 0.30 2.50
C LEU A 7 -13.01 -0.81 3.46
N SER A 8 -12.43 -0.81 4.66
CA SER A 8 -12.94 -1.57 5.79
C SER A 8 -12.86 -0.77 7.08
N ARG A 9 -13.89 -0.90 7.91
CA ARG A 9 -14.06 -0.15 9.14
C ARG A 9 -14.54 -1.10 10.22
N ARG A 10 -14.06 -0.89 11.44
CA ARG A 10 -14.59 -1.54 12.64
C ARG A 10 -15.12 -0.51 13.61
N HIS A 11 -16.09 -0.90 14.40
CA HIS A 11 -16.51 -0.10 15.55
C HIS A 11 -15.36 0.00 16.57
N PRO A 12 -15.18 1.12 17.29
CA PRO A 12 -14.16 1.24 18.33
C PRO A 12 -14.25 0.13 19.39
N ASP A 13 -15.48 -0.24 19.77
CA ASP A 13 -15.75 -1.30 20.76
C ASP A 13 -15.76 -2.72 20.18
N ALA A 14 -15.42 -2.89 18.90
CA ALA A 14 -15.35 -4.21 18.31
C ALA A 14 -14.19 -5.01 18.93
N PRO A 15 -14.40 -6.32 19.20
CA PRO A 15 -13.38 -7.13 19.84
C PRO A 15 -12.11 -7.25 18.99
N PRO A 16 -10.94 -7.52 19.62
CA PRO A 16 -9.73 -7.88 18.90
C PRO A 16 -9.99 -9.03 17.93
N GLY A 17 -9.39 -8.98 16.74
CA GLY A 17 -9.55 -10.01 15.71
C GLY A 17 -10.76 -9.84 14.78
N VAL A 18 -11.62 -8.83 14.98
CA VAL A 18 -12.81 -8.63 14.12
C VAL A 18 -12.46 -8.39 12.66
N MET A 19 -11.34 -7.70 12.39
CA MET A 19 -10.90 -7.42 11.02
C MET A 19 -10.38 -8.69 10.35
N GLU A 20 -9.66 -9.52 11.09
CA GLU A 20 -9.23 -10.83 10.64
C GLU A 20 -10.43 -11.74 10.33
N ALA A 21 -11.42 -11.80 11.22
CA ALA A 21 -12.64 -12.57 10.99
C ALA A 21 -13.42 -12.08 9.76
N LEU A 22 -13.53 -10.76 9.57
CA LEU A 22 -14.18 -10.16 8.41
C LEU A 22 -13.48 -10.56 7.12
N ASN A 23 -12.16 -10.38 7.03
CA ASN A 23 -11.39 -10.72 5.83
C ASN A 23 -11.48 -12.21 5.50
N ALA A 24 -11.35 -13.09 6.50
CA ALA A 24 -11.46 -14.54 6.29
C ALA A 24 -12.82 -14.90 5.69
N THR A 25 -13.89 -14.35 6.26
CA THR A 25 -15.27 -14.56 5.77
C THR A 25 -15.44 -14.05 4.33
N VAL A 26 -14.90 -12.87 4.02
CA VAL A 26 -14.95 -12.30 2.66
C VAL A 26 -14.17 -13.16 1.68
N MET A 27 -12.97 -13.63 2.05
CA MET A 27 -12.15 -14.50 1.21
C MET A 27 -12.86 -15.82 0.89
N GLU A 28 -13.46 -16.46 1.90
CA GLU A 28 -14.26 -17.68 1.70
C GLU A 28 -15.40 -17.43 0.71
N ARG A 29 -16.14 -16.33 0.90
CA ARG A 29 -17.27 -15.99 0.02
C ARG A 29 -16.83 -15.70 -1.41
N LEU A 30 -15.80 -14.86 -1.59
CA LEU A 30 -15.29 -14.50 -2.91
C LEU A 30 -14.73 -15.73 -3.64
N THR A 31 -14.07 -16.64 -2.91
CA THR A 31 -13.59 -17.89 -3.48
C THR A 31 -14.74 -18.78 -3.94
N ALA A 32 -15.79 -18.91 -3.12
CA ALA A 32 -17.01 -19.65 -3.48
C ALA A 32 -17.72 -19.05 -4.71
N ASP A 33 -17.67 -17.73 -4.88
CA ASP A 33 -18.19 -17.01 -6.05
C ASP A 33 -17.23 -17.05 -7.27
N GLY A 34 -16.10 -17.75 -7.16
CA GLY A 34 -15.15 -18.00 -8.27
C GLY A 34 -14.10 -16.91 -8.49
N ALA A 35 -13.90 -16.00 -7.53
CA ALA A 35 -12.81 -15.03 -7.60
C ALA A 35 -11.45 -15.73 -7.45
N GLY A 36 -10.53 -15.47 -8.39
CA GLY A 36 -9.18 -16.05 -8.35
C GLY A 36 -8.16 -15.20 -7.58
N TRP A 37 -8.46 -13.92 -7.34
CA TRP A 37 -7.55 -12.96 -6.72
C TRP A 37 -8.30 -11.97 -5.84
N LEU A 38 -7.70 -11.66 -4.69
CA LEU A 38 -8.09 -10.54 -3.83
C LEU A 38 -6.88 -9.61 -3.66
N HIS A 39 -7.05 -8.36 -4.05
CA HIS A 39 -6.02 -7.33 -3.91
C HIS A 39 -6.20 -6.59 -2.57
N PHE A 40 -5.23 -6.70 -1.65
CA PHE A 40 -5.28 -6.11 -0.30
C PHE A 40 -4.96 -4.61 -0.23
N GLY A 41 -5.08 -3.91 -1.36
CA GLY A 41 -4.72 -2.51 -1.50
C GLY A 41 -3.20 -2.28 -1.46
N PHE A 42 -2.80 -1.06 -1.78
CA PHE A 42 -1.41 -0.65 -1.81
C PHE A 42 -0.91 -0.24 -0.41
N THR A 43 0.36 -0.51 -0.09
CA THR A 43 1.04 0.03 1.11
C THR A 43 2.23 0.88 0.64
N PRO A 44 2.14 2.22 0.67
CA PRO A 44 3.18 3.06 0.13
C PRO A 44 4.47 3.02 0.97
N PHE A 45 5.58 3.36 0.34
CA PHE A 45 6.88 3.64 0.99
C PHE A 45 7.41 2.50 1.89
N THR A 46 7.08 1.24 1.59
CA THR A 46 7.66 0.07 2.26
C THR A 46 8.17 -0.92 1.22
N GLY A 47 9.11 -1.78 1.59
CA GLY A 47 9.67 -2.78 0.67
C GLY A 47 10.38 -2.18 -0.55
N LEU A 48 11.00 -1.00 -0.40
CA LEU A 48 11.72 -0.34 -1.49
C LEU A 48 12.95 -1.16 -1.90
N ASP A 49 12.89 -1.78 -3.07
CA ASP A 49 13.97 -2.60 -3.64
C ASP A 49 14.57 -1.92 -4.88
N PRO A 50 15.90 -1.68 -4.93
CA PRO A 50 16.57 -1.12 -6.10
C PRO A 50 16.37 -1.92 -7.39
N SER A 51 16.13 -3.23 -7.32
CA SER A 51 15.88 -4.09 -8.49
C SER A 51 14.58 -3.74 -9.22
N HIS A 52 13.67 -3.01 -8.58
CA HIS A 52 12.44 -2.52 -9.18
C HIS A 52 12.58 -1.13 -9.81
N GLU A 53 13.74 -0.47 -9.73
CA GLU A 53 13.95 0.82 -10.40
C GLU A 53 13.99 0.66 -11.93
N LEU A 54 13.19 1.47 -12.63
CA LEU A 54 13.11 1.47 -14.09
C LEU A 54 14.17 2.40 -14.71
N PRO A 55 14.60 2.16 -15.97
CA PRO A 55 15.42 3.11 -16.70
C PRO A 55 14.81 4.51 -16.71
N GLY A 56 15.61 5.51 -16.31
CA GLY A 56 15.14 6.89 -16.15
C GLY A 56 14.57 7.21 -14.76
N SER A 57 14.75 6.33 -13.77
CA SER A 57 14.43 6.60 -12.37
C SER A 57 15.10 7.90 -11.88
N SER A 58 14.42 8.61 -10.99
CA SER A 58 14.96 9.82 -10.39
C SER A 58 15.63 9.50 -9.06
N SER A 59 16.95 9.65 -8.99
CA SER A 59 17.69 9.48 -7.74
C SER A 59 17.20 10.41 -6.62
N MET A 60 16.71 11.60 -6.96
CA MET A 60 16.11 12.54 -6.02
C MET A 60 14.81 11.98 -5.43
N PHE A 61 13.93 11.44 -6.29
CA PHE A 61 12.68 10.85 -5.83
C PHE A 61 12.93 9.56 -5.04
N SER A 62 13.86 8.69 -5.48
CA SER A 62 14.21 7.48 -4.73
C SER A 62 14.74 7.79 -3.33
N ARG A 63 15.55 8.86 -3.18
CA ARG A 63 15.99 9.34 -1.86
C ARG A 63 14.83 9.86 -1.02
N PHE A 64 13.92 10.63 -1.61
CA PHE A 64 12.73 11.10 -0.93
C PHE A 64 11.83 9.95 -0.45
N ALA A 65 11.56 8.96 -1.31
CA ALA A 65 10.77 7.79 -0.96
C ALA A 65 11.41 6.98 0.18
N ARG A 66 12.75 6.83 0.17
CA ARG A 66 13.49 6.19 1.28
C ARG A 66 13.39 6.98 2.59
N LEU A 67 13.48 8.31 2.53
CA LEU A 67 13.29 9.15 3.71
C LEU A 67 11.89 8.97 4.31
N LEU A 68 10.85 8.92 3.48
CA LEU A 68 9.48 8.62 3.92
C LEU A 68 9.34 7.20 4.47
N ALA A 69 10.02 6.22 3.88
CA ALA A 69 10.01 4.85 4.39
C ALA A 69 10.62 4.75 5.79
N GLU A 70 11.70 5.49 6.04
CA GLU A 70 12.46 5.44 7.30
C GLU A 70 11.84 6.29 8.42
N HIS A 71 11.24 7.45 8.07
CA HIS A 71 10.81 8.45 9.05
C HIS A 71 9.33 8.84 8.95
N GLY A 72 8.59 8.21 8.01
CA GLY A 72 7.23 8.61 7.67
C GLY A 72 6.15 8.04 8.57
N ASP A 73 6.44 7.31 9.65
CA ASP A 73 5.42 6.72 10.53
C ASP A 73 4.43 7.77 11.08
N ALA A 74 4.90 8.99 11.33
CA ALA A 74 4.06 10.12 11.76
C ALA A 74 3.14 10.67 10.65
N VAL A 75 3.48 10.39 9.39
CA VAL A 75 2.76 10.84 8.18
C VAL A 75 1.82 9.75 7.68
N TYR A 76 2.28 8.49 7.68
CA TYR A 76 1.52 7.32 7.28
C TYR A 76 2.13 6.05 7.93
N PRO A 77 1.39 5.30 8.76
CA PRO A 77 1.92 4.13 9.47
C PRO A 77 2.01 2.91 8.55
N ALA A 78 2.85 2.99 7.52
CA ALA A 78 2.95 2.01 6.45
C ALA A 78 3.44 0.63 6.94
N ALA A 79 4.36 0.61 7.91
CA ALA A 79 4.94 -0.63 8.42
C ALA A 79 3.88 -1.55 9.06
N SER A 80 3.03 -1.00 9.95
CA SER A 80 1.95 -1.78 10.58
C SER A 80 0.91 -2.27 9.57
N GLN A 81 0.64 -1.51 8.51
CA GLN A 81 -0.23 -1.96 7.42
C GLN A 81 0.41 -3.10 6.61
N LEU A 82 1.72 -3.03 6.36
CA LEU A 82 2.44 -4.11 5.68
C LEU A 82 2.39 -5.40 6.51
N GLU A 83 2.70 -5.32 7.81
CA GLU A 83 2.64 -6.46 8.74
C GLU A 83 1.25 -7.11 8.75
N TYR A 84 0.19 -6.30 8.79
CA TYR A 84 -1.18 -6.78 8.72
C TYR A 84 -1.45 -7.57 7.43
N LYS A 85 -0.98 -7.08 6.27
CA LYS A 85 -1.15 -7.77 4.99
C LYS A 85 -0.32 -9.05 4.90
N GLN A 86 0.87 -9.07 5.49
CA GLN A 86 1.73 -10.25 5.52
C GLN A 86 1.12 -11.42 6.28
N LYS A 87 0.23 -11.18 7.25
CA LYS A 87 -0.54 -12.24 7.94
C LYS A 87 -1.30 -13.17 6.98
N TRP A 88 -1.65 -12.67 5.80
CA TRP A 88 -2.43 -13.39 4.80
C TRP A 88 -1.58 -14.15 3.77
N ALA A 89 -0.25 -14.15 3.93
CA ALA A 89 0.70 -14.81 3.03
C ALA A 89 0.42 -14.47 1.54
N PRO A 90 0.58 -13.20 1.13
CA PRO A 90 0.23 -12.77 -0.22
C PRO A 90 1.02 -13.56 -1.27
N HIS A 91 0.30 -14.11 -2.25
CA HIS A 91 0.88 -14.89 -3.35
C HIS A 91 1.66 -14.03 -4.35
N ALA A 92 1.29 -12.76 -4.46
CA ALA A 92 1.95 -11.78 -5.33
C ALA A 92 2.12 -10.46 -4.58
N VAL A 93 3.34 -9.93 -4.60
CA VAL A 93 3.69 -8.59 -4.13
C VAL A 93 4.27 -7.85 -5.32
N LEU A 94 3.57 -6.81 -5.78
CA LEU A 94 3.92 -6.09 -7.00
C LEU A 94 4.42 -4.67 -6.66
N PRO A 95 5.45 -4.17 -7.37
CA PRO A 95 5.87 -2.79 -7.23
C PRO A 95 4.84 -1.85 -7.86
N GLU A 96 4.65 -0.69 -7.24
CA GLU A 96 3.86 0.42 -7.78
C GLU A 96 4.77 1.59 -8.13
N TYR A 97 4.40 2.31 -9.20
CA TYR A 97 5.25 3.34 -9.79
C TYR A 97 4.57 4.71 -9.79
N ILE A 98 5.36 5.75 -9.51
CA ILE A 98 4.93 7.14 -9.67
C ILE A 98 5.67 7.72 -10.88
N ALA A 99 4.89 8.06 -11.92
CA ALA A 99 5.41 8.65 -13.14
C ALA A 99 5.32 10.19 -13.10
N PHE A 100 6.39 10.84 -13.54
CA PHE A 100 6.42 12.30 -13.70
C PHE A 100 6.62 12.63 -15.17
N ARG A 101 5.93 13.68 -15.65
CA ARG A 101 6.23 14.25 -16.97
C ARG A 101 7.54 15.05 -16.88
N GLY A 102 8.64 14.44 -17.33
CA GLY A 102 9.98 15.00 -17.18
C GLY A 102 10.56 14.72 -15.78
N ARG A 103 11.40 15.63 -15.27
CA ARG A 103 12.01 15.45 -13.93
C ARG A 103 11.00 15.79 -12.82
N PRO A 104 10.97 15.04 -11.70
CA PRO A 104 10.15 15.39 -10.55
C PRO A 104 10.53 16.79 -10.04
N ARG A 105 9.52 17.65 -9.88
CA ARG A 105 9.66 19.00 -9.35
C ARG A 105 9.15 19.02 -7.90
N PRO A 106 9.69 19.86 -7.02
CA PRO A 106 9.22 19.97 -5.63
C PRO A 106 7.70 20.18 -5.53
N GLY A 107 7.12 21.01 -6.41
CA GLY A 107 5.67 21.20 -6.45
C GLY A 107 4.87 19.94 -6.81
N ALA A 108 5.40 19.05 -7.66
CA ALA A 108 4.74 17.79 -7.97
C ALA A 108 4.77 16.81 -6.79
N VAL A 109 5.89 16.78 -6.06
CA VAL A 109 6.02 16.01 -4.81
C VAL A 109 5.07 16.53 -3.74
N TRP A 110 4.93 17.85 -3.60
CA TRP A 110 3.97 18.47 -2.69
C TRP A 110 2.52 18.11 -3.04
N GLN A 111 2.14 18.17 -4.32
CA GLN A 111 0.80 17.79 -4.76
C GLN A 111 0.52 16.30 -4.50
N LEU A 112 1.52 15.43 -4.67
CA LEU A 112 1.41 14.02 -4.31
C LEU A 112 1.11 13.86 -2.81
N LEU A 113 1.89 14.52 -1.94
CA LEU A 113 1.67 14.46 -0.49
C LEU A 113 0.26 14.93 -0.09
N ARG A 114 -0.23 16.01 -0.70
CA ARG A 114 -1.61 16.48 -0.50
C ARG A 114 -2.65 15.48 -1.01
N ALA A 115 -2.44 14.90 -2.19
CA ALA A 115 -3.37 13.93 -2.78
C ALA A 115 -3.48 12.65 -1.94
N THR A 116 -2.41 12.27 -1.23
CA THR A 116 -2.39 11.12 -0.32
C THR A 116 -2.80 11.46 1.11
N ASN A 117 -3.28 12.69 1.38
CA ASN A 117 -3.57 13.20 2.73
C ASN A 117 -2.41 13.03 3.72
N ALA A 118 -1.17 13.12 3.22
CA ALA A 118 0.05 13.07 4.02
C ALA A 118 0.41 14.45 4.61
N VAL A 119 -0.08 15.54 4.00
CA VAL A 119 0.04 16.93 4.48
C VAL A 119 -1.22 17.71 4.14
#